data_AF-A0A669D1D2-F1
#
_entry.id   AF-A0A669D1D2-F1
#
_cell.length_a   1.000
_cell.length_b   1.000
_cell.length_c   1.000
_cell.angle_alpha   90.00
_cell.angle_beta   90.00
_cell.angle_gamma   90.00
#
_symmetry.space_group_name_H-M   'P 1'
#
loop_
_entity.id
_entity.type
_entity.pdbx_description
1 polymer ?
#
loop_
_entity_poly.entity_id
_entity_poly.type
_entity_poly.pdbx_seq_one_letter_code
_entity_poly.pdbx_strand_id
1 'polypeptide(L)'
;EWMSPLFLLSVVVMVCTTWAHPHHSLLSSEMVDFINKANTTWTATKNFQNIDTTYVKQLCGTILNGPKLPEVLHNIEGIKLPDSFDARKQWPNCATIQQIRDQGSCGSCWAFGAAEAISDRLCIQSGGKISVEISAEDLLACCDECGMGCYGGYPSAAWEFWAKKGLVTGGLYDSKVGCLPYTIAPCEHHVNGSRPPCGSSETPKCVQQCADGYSLSYEKDKHFGRRTYGVPSDPEQIMTELYKNGPVEASFTVYDDFLLYKSGVYQHVTGDVLGGHAIKILGWGDDNGTPYWLAANSWNTDWGDEGMDESVRHIAGVIYGPLSHKVLKMSGNAGLKLCRPLLSSYFRFLQNQAWK
;
A
#
# COMPACT_ATOMS: atom_id res chain seq x y z
N GLU A 1 15.08 40.42 -49.15
CA GLU A 1 16.20 39.64 -48.58
C GLU A 1 15.76 38.19 -48.52
N TRP A 2 16.31 37.36 -49.41
CA TRP A 2 15.90 35.97 -49.58
C TRP A 2 16.71 35.11 -48.61
N MET A 3 16.04 34.50 -47.63
CA MET A 3 16.67 33.52 -46.75
C MET A 3 17.17 32.34 -47.60
N SER A 4 18.46 32.03 -47.46
CA SER A 4 19.13 30.93 -48.15
C SER A 4 18.39 29.60 -47.92
N PRO A 5 18.23 28.73 -48.94
CA PRO A 5 17.61 27.41 -48.76
C PRO A 5 18.35 26.52 -47.75
N LEU A 6 19.63 26.82 -47.47
CA LEU A 6 20.41 26.14 -46.42
C LEU A 6 19.92 26.48 -45.01
N PHE A 7 19.34 27.67 -44.80
CA PHE A 7 18.85 28.10 -43.49
C PHE A 7 17.53 27.41 -43.10
N LEU A 8 16.68 27.11 -44.10
CA LEU A 8 15.47 26.30 -43.92
C LEU A 8 15.80 24.83 -43.63
N LEU A 9 16.84 24.27 -44.26
CA LEU A 9 17.28 22.91 -43.97
C LEU A 9 17.84 22.76 -42.54
N SER A 10 18.60 23.74 -42.05
CA SER A 10 19.11 23.73 -40.66
C SER A 10 18.00 23.85 -39.62
N VAL A 11 16.92 24.59 -39.90
CA VAL A 11 15.77 24.68 -39.00
C VAL A 11 14.93 23.39 -39.04
N VAL A 12 14.77 22.75 -40.19
CA VAL A 12 14.04 21.46 -40.29
C VAL A 12 14.80 20.32 -39.61
N VAL A 13 16.14 20.28 -39.71
CA VAL A 13 16.96 19.27 -38.99
C VAL A 13 16.98 19.54 -37.48
N MET A 14 16.96 20.81 -37.05
CA MET A 14 16.95 21.18 -35.63
C MET A 14 15.56 21.05 -34.97
N VAL A 15 14.48 20.98 -35.75
CA VAL A 15 13.11 20.68 -35.27
C VAL A 15 12.82 19.17 -35.23
N CYS A 16 13.52 18.33 -35.99
CA CYS A 16 13.40 16.87 -35.87
C CYS A 16 14.21 16.26 -34.72
N THR A 17 15.02 17.04 -34.01
CA THR A 17 15.61 16.64 -32.72
C THR A 17 14.73 17.08 -31.54
N THR A 18 13.42 17.21 -31.72
CA THR A 18 12.50 16.99 -30.60
C THR A 18 12.84 15.62 -30.03
N TRP A 19 13.06 15.56 -28.73
CA TRP A 19 13.44 14.37 -27.99
C TRP A 19 12.39 13.28 -28.21
N ALA A 20 12.54 12.50 -29.27
CA ALA A 20 11.85 11.24 -29.44
C ALA A 20 12.53 10.32 -28.43
N HIS A 21 12.07 10.37 -27.17
CA HIS A 21 12.35 9.31 -26.22
C HIS A 21 12.02 8.00 -26.92
N PRO A 22 12.95 7.04 -27.00
CA PRO A 22 12.66 5.76 -27.62
C PRO A 22 11.45 5.15 -26.90
N HIS A 23 10.32 5.04 -27.61
CA HIS A 23 9.13 4.41 -27.08
C HIS A 23 9.40 2.91 -27.06
N HIS A 24 9.61 2.37 -25.86
CA HIS A 24 9.80 0.95 -25.66
C HIS A 24 8.44 0.32 -25.37
N SER A 25 8.14 -0.80 -26.02
CA SER A 25 6.94 -1.57 -25.70
C SER A 25 6.98 -2.05 -24.24
N LEU A 26 5.81 -2.07 -23.58
CA LEU A 26 5.65 -2.54 -22.21
C LEU A 26 6.36 -3.89 -21.98
N LEU A 27 7.16 -3.96 -20.91
CA LEU A 27 7.85 -5.18 -20.45
C LEU A 27 8.83 -5.80 -21.46
N SER A 28 9.29 -5.03 -22.46
CA SER A 28 10.17 -5.56 -23.50
C SER A 28 11.61 -5.76 -23.01
N SER A 29 12.33 -6.65 -23.68
CA SER A 29 13.76 -6.87 -23.37
C SER A 29 14.57 -5.60 -23.64
N GLU A 30 14.19 -4.81 -24.65
CA GLU A 30 14.84 -3.55 -24.98
C GLU A 30 14.69 -2.52 -23.86
N MET A 31 13.55 -2.48 -23.18
CA MET A 31 13.32 -1.60 -22.03
C MET A 31 14.21 -2.00 -20.85
N VAL A 32 14.30 -3.30 -20.55
CA VAL A 32 15.20 -3.84 -19.52
C VAL A 32 16.65 -3.47 -19.82
N ASP A 33 17.11 -3.69 -21.06
CA ASP A 33 18.46 -3.36 -21.48
C ASP A 33 18.74 -1.85 -21.42
N PHE A 34 17.74 -1.02 -21.77
CA PHE A 34 17.84 0.43 -21.68
C PHE A 34 18.04 0.89 -20.23
N ILE A 35 17.21 0.40 -19.30
CA ILE A 35 17.29 0.76 -17.87
C ILE A 35 18.64 0.31 -17.29
N ASN A 36 19.06 -0.92 -17.55
CA ASN A 36 20.31 -1.46 -17.02
C ASN A 36 21.56 -0.78 -17.61
N LYS A 37 21.47 -0.16 -18.79
CA LYS A 37 22.55 0.65 -19.38
C LYS A 37 22.54 2.11 -18.90
N ALA A 38 21.43 2.60 -18.33
CA ALA A 38 21.28 3.98 -17.90
C ALA A 38 22.05 4.32 -16.59
N ASN A 39 22.81 3.37 -16.03
CA ASN A 39 23.61 3.54 -14.81
C ASN A 39 22.80 4.14 -13.65
N THR A 40 21.62 3.58 -13.41
CA THR A 40 20.72 3.99 -12.34
C THR A 40 21.02 3.25 -11.04
N THR A 41 20.29 3.59 -9.98
CA THR A 41 20.43 2.97 -8.66
C THR A 41 19.71 1.63 -8.52
N TRP A 42 19.10 1.11 -9.60
CA TRP A 42 18.34 -0.13 -9.58
C TRP A 42 18.57 -0.99 -10.82
N THR A 43 18.25 -2.26 -10.71
CA THR A 43 18.35 -3.24 -11.80
C THR A 43 16.96 -3.65 -12.26
N ALA A 44 16.77 -3.70 -13.57
CA ALA A 44 15.55 -4.16 -14.21
C ALA A 44 15.63 -5.66 -14.58
N THR A 45 14.50 -6.36 -14.46
CA THR A 45 14.27 -7.71 -14.94
C THR A 45 12.83 -7.87 -15.43
N LYS A 46 12.56 -8.92 -16.21
CA LYS A 46 11.18 -9.27 -16.55
C LYS A 46 10.51 -9.97 -15.38
N ASN A 47 9.84 -9.18 -14.54
CA ASN A 47 8.93 -9.76 -13.57
C ASN A 47 7.70 -10.30 -14.29
N PHE A 48 7.10 -9.55 -15.21
CA PHE A 48 5.85 -9.98 -15.84
C PHE A 48 6.07 -10.67 -17.19
N GLN A 49 5.47 -11.85 -17.40
CA GLN A 49 5.53 -12.58 -18.68
C GLN A 49 4.13 -12.94 -19.21
N ASN A 50 3.88 -12.71 -20.50
CA ASN A 50 2.64 -13.07 -21.19
C ASN A 50 1.36 -12.49 -20.57
N ILE A 51 1.43 -11.29 -19.97
CA ILE A 51 0.29 -10.66 -19.32
C ILE A 51 -0.42 -9.64 -20.23
N ASP A 52 -1.72 -9.49 -20.03
CA ASP A 52 -2.48 -8.40 -20.65
C ASP A 52 -2.17 -7.07 -19.97
N THR A 53 -1.98 -6.02 -20.78
CA THR A 53 -1.88 -4.62 -20.32
C THR A 53 -3.04 -4.19 -19.42
N THR A 54 -4.24 -4.76 -19.64
CA THR A 54 -5.43 -4.50 -18.81
C THR A 54 -5.21 -4.95 -17.36
N TYR A 55 -4.57 -6.10 -17.16
CA TYR A 55 -4.27 -6.64 -15.84
C TYR A 55 -3.30 -5.72 -15.08
N VAL A 56 -2.22 -5.27 -15.73
CA VAL A 56 -1.26 -4.33 -15.12
C VAL A 56 -1.93 -3.05 -14.66
N LYS A 57 -2.76 -2.46 -15.53
CA LYS A 57 -3.50 -1.24 -15.18
C LYS A 57 -4.45 -1.47 -14.02
N GLN A 58 -5.07 -2.66 -13.96
CA GLN A 58 -5.92 -3.03 -12.85
C GLN A 58 -5.15 -3.19 -11.53
N LEU A 59 -3.87 -3.59 -11.54
CA LEU A 59 -3.05 -3.58 -10.33
C LEU A 59 -2.92 -2.17 -9.71
N CYS A 60 -2.92 -1.14 -10.56
CA CYS A 60 -2.85 0.28 -10.19
C CYS A 60 -4.22 0.85 -9.77
N GLY A 61 -4.79 0.29 -8.71
CA GLY A 61 -6.14 0.58 -8.23
C GLY A 61 -6.31 1.82 -7.35
N THR A 62 -5.35 2.75 -7.28
CA THR A 62 -5.49 3.94 -6.43
C THR A 62 -5.83 5.19 -7.22
N ILE A 63 -6.86 5.90 -6.78
CA ILE A 63 -7.24 7.20 -7.34
C ILE A 63 -6.52 8.31 -6.55
N LEU A 64 -5.42 8.82 -7.09
CA LEU A 64 -4.48 9.72 -6.39
C LEU A 64 -5.07 11.09 -5.98
N ASN A 65 -6.10 11.57 -6.68
CA ASN A 65 -6.72 12.88 -6.43
C ASN A 65 -8.01 12.79 -5.59
N GLY A 66 -8.00 11.92 -4.59
CA GLY A 66 -9.13 11.70 -3.68
C GLY A 66 -9.34 12.77 -2.61
N PRO A 67 -10.36 12.58 -1.76
CA PRO A 67 -10.57 13.40 -0.58
C PRO A 67 -9.34 13.39 0.32
N LYS A 68 -9.04 14.52 0.97
CA LYS A 68 -7.85 14.67 1.82
C LYS A 68 -8.23 14.63 3.28
N LEU A 69 -7.54 13.81 4.06
CA LEU A 69 -7.62 13.86 5.52
C LEU A 69 -6.96 15.14 6.05
N PRO A 70 -7.41 15.66 7.21
CA PRO A 70 -6.69 16.71 7.93
C PRO A 70 -5.26 16.26 8.23
N GLU A 71 -4.28 17.15 8.02
CA GLU A 71 -2.88 16.82 8.28
C GLU A 71 -2.50 17.01 9.76
N VAL A 72 -1.63 16.15 10.25
CA VAL A 72 -1.00 16.28 11.56
C VAL A 72 0.49 16.55 11.35
N LEU A 73 0.96 17.66 11.93
CA LEU A 73 2.37 17.98 12.05
C LEU A 73 2.90 17.44 13.38
N HIS A 74 3.93 16.62 13.30
CA HIS A 74 4.71 16.21 14.45
C HIS A 74 5.63 17.36 14.88
N ASN A 75 5.71 17.57 16.19
CA ASN A 75 6.86 18.28 16.74
C ASN A 75 8.10 17.40 16.58
N ILE A 76 9.01 17.83 15.71
CA ILE A 76 10.28 17.17 15.37
C ILE A 76 11.46 17.70 16.20
N GLU A 77 11.25 18.78 16.96
CA GLU A 77 12.30 19.38 17.77
C GLU A 77 12.85 18.40 18.81
N GLY A 78 14.17 18.19 18.79
CA GLY A 78 14.86 17.28 19.71
C GLY A 78 14.73 15.79 19.38
N ILE A 79 14.02 15.42 18.31
CA ILE A 79 13.96 14.01 17.86
C ILE A 79 15.22 13.70 17.06
N LYS A 80 15.97 12.70 17.52
CA LYS A 80 17.10 12.14 16.78
C LYS A 80 16.65 10.84 16.12
N LEU A 81 16.31 10.93 14.84
CA LEU A 81 15.97 9.75 14.03
C LEU A 81 17.26 9.00 13.63
N PRO A 82 17.23 7.67 13.55
CA PRO A 82 18.35 6.89 13.04
C PRO A 82 18.51 7.07 11.52
N ASP A 83 19.73 6.87 11.03
CA ASP A 83 20.05 6.94 9.59
C ASP A 83 19.28 5.90 8.76
N SER A 84 18.95 4.76 9.39
CA SER A 84 18.08 3.73 8.81
C SER A 84 17.10 3.20 9.86
N PHE A 85 15.94 2.78 9.40
CA PHE A 85 14.89 2.25 10.24
C PHE A 85 14.10 1.17 9.51
N ASP A 86 13.81 0.09 10.22
CA ASP A 86 13.01 -1.02 9.73
C ASP A 86 12.03 -1.42 10.85
N ALA A 87 10.73 -1.21 10.59
CA ALA A 87 9.68 -1.52 11.57
C ALA A 87 9.70 -3.00 12.01
N ARG A 88 10.17 -3.93 11.16
CA ARG A 88 10.27 -5.35 11.49
C ARG A 88 11.30 -5.60 12.59
N LYS A 89 12.40 -4.81 12.59
CA LYS A 89 13.45 -4.87 13.61
C LYS A 89 13.04 -4.13 14.88
N GLN A 90 12.30 -3.03 14.75
CA GLN A 90 11.82 -2.24 15.88
C GLN A 90 10.73 -2.97 16.67
N TRP A 91 9.83 -3.69 15.99
CA TRP A 91 8.71 -4.42 16.60
C TRP A 91 8.68 -5.89 16.16
N PRO A 92 9.67 -6.71 16.59
CA PRO A 92 9.80 -8.09 16.13
C PRO A 92 8.65 -8.99 16.57
N ASN A 93 7.93 -8.62 17.64
CA ASN A 93 6.77 -9.37 18.13
C ASN A 93 5.49 -9.12 17.29
N CYS A 94 5.53 -8.21 16.32
CA CYS A 94 4.42 -7.90 15.43
C CYS A 94 4.63 -8.56 14.07
N ALA A 95 4.25 -9.84 13.97
CA ALA A 95 4.45 -10.66 12.77
C ALA A 95 3.79 -10.09 11.51
N THR A 96 2.70 -9.33 11.66
CA THR A 96 1.97 -8.70 10.53
C THR A 96 2.86 -7.74 9.73
N ILE A 97 3.88 -7.14 10.34
CA ILE A 97 4.77 -6.18 9.66
C ILE A 97 5.57 -6.87 8.56
N GLN A 98 5.90 -8.15 8.75
CA GLN A 98 6.67 -8.96 7.81
C GLN A 98 5.80 -9.58 6.71
N GLN A 99 4.48 -9.58 6.87
CA GLN A 99 3.57 -10.20 5.92
C GLN A 99 3.50 -9.38 4.63
N ILE A 100 3.73 -10.05 3.50
CA ILE A 100 3.40 -9.55 2.17
C ILE A 100 2.10 -10.21 1.73
N ARG A 101 1.22 -9.41 1.13
CA ARG A 101 -0.08 -9.87 0.65
C ARG A 101 -0.19 -9.78 -0.87
N ASP A 102 -1.26 -10.34 -1.39
CA ASP A 102 -1.55 -10.36 -2.82
C ASP A 102 -2.99 -9.88 -3.06
N GLN A 103 -3.12 -8.81 -3.85
CA GLN A 103 -4.40 -8.24 -4.25
C GLN A 103 -5.10 -9.05 -5.35
N GLY A 104 -4.41 -9.99 -5.99
CA GLY A 104 -4.88 -10.77 -7.11
C GLY A 104 -5.13 -9.89 -8.34
N SER A 105 -6.09 -10.30 -9.18
CA SER A 105 -6.50 -9.56 -10.38
C SER A 105 -7.52 -8.44 -10.09
N CYS A 106 -7.32 -7.70 -9.01
CA CYS A 106 -8.23 -6.67 -8.51
C CYS A 106 -7.46 -5.40 -8.14
N GLY A 107 -7.98 -4.22 -8.49
CA GLY A 107 -7.43 -2.92 -8.11
C GLY A 107 -7.74 -2.53 -6.67
N SER A 108 -7.46 -3.42 -5.72
CA SER A 108 -7.72 -3.26 -4.30
C SER A 108 -6.53 -2.76 -3.48
N CYS A 109 -5.42 -2.34 -4.12
CA CYS A 109 -4.23 -1.83 -3.42
C CYS A 109 -4.52 -0.78 -2.34
N TRP A 110 -5.50 0.11 -2.57
CA TRP A 110 -5.98 1.12 -1.62
C TRP A 110 -6.63 0.54 -0.35
N ALA A 111 -7.15 -0.69 -0.43
CA ALA A 111 -7.66 -1.43 0.71
C ALA A 111 -6.55 -2.24 1.39
N PHE A 112 -5.60 -2.77 0.61
CA PHE A 112 -4.45 -3.53 1.13
C PHE A 112 -3.49 -2.64 1.93
N GLY A 113 -3.04 -1.52 1.38
CA GLY A 113 -2.16 -0.58 2.08
C GLY A 113 -2.74 -0.14 3.42
N ALA A 114 -4.04 0.17 3.44
CA ALA A 114 -4.78 0.48 4.66
C ALA A 114 -4.84 -0.72 5.62
N ALA A 115 -5.35 -1.88 5.19
CA ALA A 115 -5.54 -3.05 6.06
C ALA A 115 -4.21 -3.54 6.66
N GLU A 116 -3.14 -3.57 5.88
CA GLU A 116 -1.81 -3.97 6.34
C GLU A 116 -1.25 -2.99 7.39
N ALA A 117 -1.30 -1.69 7.12
CA ALA A 117 -0.83 -0.68 8.07
C ALA A 117 -1.70 -0.66 9.35
N ILE A 118 -3.01 -0.90 9.24
CA ILE A 118 -3.90 -1.02 10.39
C ILE A 118 -3.51 -2.24 11.24
N SER A 119 -3.32 -3.41 10.63
CA SER A 119 -2.86 -4.62 11.32
C SER A 119 -1.58 -4.37 12.13
N ASP A 120 -0.59 -3.74 11.50
CA ASP A 120 0.69 -3.44 12.13
C ASP A 120 0.52 -2.49 13.31
N ARG A 121 -0.29 -1.44 13.14
CA ARG A 121 -0.55 -0.44 14.17
C ARG A 121 -1.35 -0.99 15.34
N LEU A 122 -2.27 -1.92 15.11
CA LEU A 122 -2.99 -2.61 16.20
C LEU A 122 -2.01 -3.37 17.09
N CYS A 123 -1.04 -4.07 16.50
CA CYS A 123 0.00 -4.75 17.27
C CYS A 123 0.93 -3.78 18.00
N ILE A 124 1.47 -2.79 17.29
CA ILE A 124 2.41 -1.81 17.86
C ILE A 124 1.78 -1.03 19.01
N GLN A 125 0.59 -0.47 18.81
CA GLN A 125 -0.05 0.43 19.78
C GLN A 125 -0.71 -0.32 20.93
N SER A 126 -0.95 -1.63 20.80
CA SER A 126 -1.38 -2.48 21.90
C SER A 126 -0.22 -3.08 22.70
N GLY A 127 1.03 -2.84 22.28
CA GLY A 127 2.21 -3.48 22.86
C GLY A 127 2.22 -5.00 22.64
N GLY A 128 1.74 -5.47 21.48
CA GLY A 128 1.67 -6.88 21.10
C GLY A 128 0.44 -7.64 21.61
N LYS A 129 -0.48 -6.98 22.33
CA LYS A 129 -1.69 -7.65 22.88
C LYS A 129 -2.74 -7.97 21.81
N ILE A 130 -2.77 -7.20 20.73
CA ILE A 130 -3.70 -7.36 19.60
C ILE A 130 -2.84 -7.51 18.36
N SER A 131 -2.58 -8.75 17.94
CA SER A 131 -1.88 -9.05 16.70
C SER A 131 -2.84 -9.80 15.79
N VAL A 132 -3.47 -9.08 14.86
CA VAL A 132 -4.52 -9.61 13.98
C VAL A 132 -4.35 -9.09 12.57
N GLU A 133 -4.76 -9.91 11.62
CA GLU A 133 -4.87 -9.58 10.21
C GLU A 133 -6.22 -8.90 9.96
N ILE A 134 -6.22 -7.64 9.48
CA ILE A 134 -7.43 -6.91 9.13
C ILE A 134 -7.86 -7.30 7.73
N SER A 135 -9.16 -7.50 7.57
CA SER A 135 -9.79 -7.94 6.34
C SER A 135 -9.74 -6.84 5.28
N ALA A 136 -8.90 -7.03 4.28
CA ALA A 136 -8.97 -6.26 3.04
C ALA A 136 -10.28 -6.55 2.28
N GLU A 137 -10.87 -7.74 2.46
CA GLU A 137 -12.16 -8.14 1.88
C GLU A 137 -13.32 -7.27 2.40
N ASP A 138 -13.42 -7.12 3.72
CA ASP A 138 -14.46 -6.32 4.37
C ASP A 138 -14.38 -4.85 3.92
N LEU A 139 -13.16 -4.32 3.85
CA LEU A 139 -12.92 -2.96 3.36
C LEU A 139 -13.28 -2.80 1.87
N LEU A 140 -12.79 -3.73 1.03
CA LEU A 140 -13.01 -3.74 -0.41
C LEU A 140 -14.50 -3.84 -0.77
N ALA A 141 -15.22 -4.75 -0.12
CA ALA A 141 -16.57 -5.11 -0.49
C ALA A 141 -17.64 -4.24 0.17
N CYS A 142 -17.40 -3.73 1.40
CA CYS A 142 -18.43 -3.03 2.20
C CYS A 142 -18.25 -1.50 2.30
N CYS A 143 -17.17 -0.94 1.74
CA CYS A 143 -16.99 0.52 1.72
C CYS A 143 -17.43 1.16 0.40
N ASP A 144 -18.74 1.44 0.29
CA ASP A 144 -19.30 2.13 -0.89
C ASP A 144 -18.72 3.54 -1.09
N GLU A 145 -18.34 4.23 -0.01
CA GLU A 145 -17.75 5.57 -0.06
C GLU A 145 -16.27 5.57 -0.45
N CYS A 146 -15.62 4.40 -0.46
CA CYS A 146 -14.19 4.29 -0.73
C CYS A 146 -13.85 4.29 -2.22
N GLY A 147 -14.82 4.12 -3.11
CA GLY A 147 -14.61 4.13 -4.56
C GLY A 147 -15.35 3.00 -5.24
N MET A 148 -14.71 2.37 -6.22
CA MET A 148 -15.29 1.39 -7.14
C MET A 148 -14.69 -0.01 -6.94
N GLY A 149 -14.39 -0.37 -5.69
CA GLY A 149 -13.88 -1.70 -5.34
C GLY A 149 -12.61 -2.08 -6.13
N CYS A 150 -12.69 -3.17 -6.91
CA CYS A 150 -11.63 -3.66 -7.78
C CYS A 150 -11.29 -2.77 -8.98
N TYR A 151 -12.06 -1.71 -9.22
CA TYR A 151 -11.79 -0.70 -10.26
C TYR A 151 -11.15 0.57 -9.68
N GLY A 152 -10.81 0.51 -8.39
CA GLY A 152 -9.98 1.47 -7.71
C GLY A 152 -10.71 2.28 -6.65
N GLY A 153 -9.93 2.86 -5.74
CA GLY A 153 -10.47 3.54 -4.58
C GLY A 153 -9.55 4.60 -4.00
N TYR A 154 -10.04 5.20 -2.93
CA TYR A 154 -9.44 6.32 -2.21
C TYR A 154 -8.91 5.83 -0.87
N PRO A 155 -7.58 5.73 -0.72
CA PRO A 155 -6.93 5.39 0.55
C PRO A 155 -7.48 6.19 1.75
N SER A 156 -7.71 7.50 1.60
CA SER A 156 -8.22 8.34 2.69
C SER A 156 -9.60 7.91 3.19
N ALA A 157 -10.49 7.51 2.29
CA ALA A 157 -11.82 7.01 2.64
C ALA A 157 -11.75 5.64 3.33
N ALA A 158 -10.77 4.80 2.99
CA ALA A 158 -10.55 3.53 3.69
C ALA A 158 -10.24 3.72 5.17
N TRP A 159 -9.33 4.65 5.49
CA TRP A 159 -9.05 5.00 6.89
C TRP A 159 -10.29 5.57 7.59
N GLU A 160 -11.06 6.46 6.93
CA GLU A 160 -12.30 6.98 7.51
C GLU A 160 -13.34 5.90 7.77
N PHE A 161 -13.50 4.95 6.84
CA PHE A 161 -14.41 3.82 6.98
C PHE A 161 -14.03 2.99 8.21
N TRP A 162 -12.75 2.69 8.38
CA TRP A 162 -12.27 2.00 9.56
C TRP A 162 -12.54 2.78 10.87
N ALA A 163 -12.41 4.11 10.88
CA ALA A 163 -12.75 4.90 12.06
C ALA A 163 -14.26 4.97 12.35
N LYS A 164 -15.09 5.05 11.31
CA LYS A 164 -16.56 5.22 11.41
C LYS A 164 -17.29 3.89 11.64
N LYS A 165 -16.95 2.85 10.87
CA LYS A 165 -17.66 1.56 10.81
C LYS A 165 -16.81 0.38 11.30
N GLY A 166 -15.50 0.54 11.40
CA GLY A 166 -14.59 -0.54 11.81
C GLY A 166 -14.41 -1.60 10.72
N LEU A 167 -13.42 -2.47 10.92
CA LEU A 167 -13.09 -3.58 10.02
C LEU A 167 -12.95 -4.87 10.82
N VAL A 168 -13.44 -5.98 10.27
CA VAL A 168 -13.23 -7.30 10.88
C VAL A 168 -11.85 -7.86 10.53
N THR A 169 -11.47 -8.94 11.18
CA THR A 169 -10.24 -9.68 10.86
C THR A 169 -10.40 -10.48 9.57
N GLY A 170 -9.31 -10.72 8.86
CA GLY A 170 -9.29 -11.44 7.59
C GLY A 170 -7.89 -11.53 7.00
N GLY A 171 -7.43 -12.76 6.76
CA GLY A 171 -6.15 -13.03 6.14
C GLY A 171 -6.22 -13.20 4.63
N LEU A 172 -5.18 -13.83 4.08
CA LEU A 172 -5.04 -14.12 2.65
C LEU A 172 -6.08 -15.10 2.12
N TYR A 173 -6.18 -15.17 0.80
CA TYR A 173 -6.96 -16.17 0.09
C TYR A 173 -6.68 -17.59 0.60
N ASP A 174 -7.75 -18.33 0.88
CA ASP A 174 -7.76 -19.71 1.42
C ASP A 174 -6.96 -19.93 2.71
N SER A 175 -6.57 -18.86 3.42
CA SER A 175 -5.83 -18.97 4.70
C SER A 175 -6.70 -19.47 5.86
N LYS A 176 -8.02 -19.26 5.75
CA LYS A 176 -9.00 -19.48 6.84
C LYS A 176 -8.67 -18.69 8.12
N VAL A 177 -7.91 -17.61 7.98
CA VAL A 177 -7.52 -16.72 9.08
C VAL A 177 -8.50 -15.55 9.19
N GLY A 178 -9.06 -15.34 10.37
CA GLY A 178 -9.95 -14.23 10.67
C GLY A 178 -11.40 -14.45 10.23
N CYS A 179 -12.23 -13.42 10.44
CA CYS A 179 -13.66 -13.40 10.13
C CYS A 179 -13.93 -13.45 8.62
N LEU A 180 -13.28 -12.61 7.82
CA LEU A 180 -13.46 -12.52 6.37
C LEU A 180 -12.11 -12.55 5.65
N PRO A 181 -11.55 -13.74 5.40
CA PRO A 181 -10.39 -13.89 4.53
C PRO A 181 -10.67 -13.38 3.11
N TYR A 182 -9.63 -12.93 2.42
CA TYR A 182 -9.74 -12.43 1.04
C TYR A 182 -10.28 -13.51 0.09
N THR A 183 -11.19 -13.14 -0.82
CA THR A 183 -11.86 -14.11 -1.69
C THR A 183 -11.29 -14.20 -3.10
N ILE A 184 -10.47 -13.22 -3.50
CA ILE A 184 -9.86 -13.17 -4.82
C ILE A 184 -8.53 -13.92 -4.80
N ALA A 185 -8.40 -14.92 -5.66
CA ALA A 185 -7.22 -15.76 -5.73
C ALA A 185 -5.99 -14.99 -6.25
N PRO A 186 -4.79 -15.26 -5.70
CA PRO A 186 -3.51 -14.99 -6.34
C PRO A 186 -3.50 -15.49 -7.78
N CYS A 187 -2.78 -14.81 -8.67
CA CYS A 187 -2.61 -15.25 -10.04
C CYS A 187 -1.14 -15.31 -10.43
N GLU A 188 -0.84 -16.12 -11.43
CA GLU A 188 0.52 -16.34 -11.91
C GLU A 188 0.89 -15.23 -12.90
N HIS A 189 1.81 -14.36 -12.48
CA HIS A 189 2.29 -13.27 -13.34
C HIS A 189 3.81 -13.22 -13.46
N HIS A 190 4.56 -14.04 -12.71
CA HIS A 190 6.03 -13.98 -12.66
C HIS A 190 6.78 -15.09 -13.36
N VAL A 191 6.34 -16.33 -13.19
CA VAL A 191 6.94 -17.53 -13.78
C VAL A 191 5.85 -18.52 -14.17
N ASN A 192 6.18 -19.60 -14.89
CA ASN A 192 5.24 -20.73 -14.94
C ASN A 192 5.22 -21.39 -13.55
N GLY A 193 4.16 -21.14 -12.80
CA GLY A 193 3.97 -21.72 -11.48
C GLY A 193 2.64 -22.49 -11.37
N SER A 194 2.10 -22.53 -10.16
CA SER A 194 0.89 -23.31 -9.83
C SER A 194 -0.37 -22.46 -9.71
N ARG A 195 -0.26 -21.12 -9.82
CA ARG A 195 -1.39 -20.19 -9.70
C ARG A 195 -2.17 -20.10 -11.03
N PRO A 196 -3.46 -19.73 -10.98
CA PRO A 196 -4.26 -19.52 -12.19
C PRO A 196 -3.72 -18.34 -13.02
N PRO A 197 -4.02 -18.28 -14.34
CA PRO A 197 -3.65 -17.14 -15.16
C PRO A 197 -4.32 -15.85 -14.65
N CYS A 198 -3.60 -14.73 -14.74
CA CYS A 198 -4.13 -13.43 -14.37
C CYS A 198 -5.20 -12.94 -15.36
N GLY A 199 -6.26 -12.34 -14.82
CA GLY A 199 -7.39 -11.85 -15.59
C GLY A 199 -7.91 -10.55 -15.01
N SER A 200 -9.24 -10.40 -14.96
CA SER A 200 -9.90 -9.31 -14.24
C SER A 200 -10.85 -9.90 -13.22
N SER A 201 -10.88 -9.33 -12.02
CA SER A 201 -11.81 -9.71 -10.96
C SER A 201 -12.86 -8.62 -10.74
N GLU A 202 -14.11 -9.04 -10.58
CA GLU A 202 -15.19 -8.17 -10.11
C GLU A 202 -15.06 -7.93 -8.60
N THR A 203 -15.65 -6.83 -8.13
CA THR A 203 -15.70 -6.54 -6.70
C THR A 203 -16.62 -7.54 -6.00
N PRO A 204 -16.15 -8.26 -4.97
CA PRO A 204 -17.00 -9.15 -4.18
C PRO A 204 -18.17 -8.40 -3.55
N LYS A 205 -19.27 -9.09 -3.28
CA LYS A 205 -20.41 -8.50 -2.58
C LYS A 205 -20.08 -8.31 -1.11
N CYS A 206 -20.52 -7.20 -0.52
CA CYS A 206 -20.45 -7.03 0.93
C CYS A 206 -21.23 -8.14 1.65
N VAL A 207 -20.53 -8.94 2.47
CA VAL A 207 -21.11 -9.97 3.32
C VAL A 207 -20.77 -9.63 4.78
N GLN A 208 -21.78 -9.26 5.56
CA GLN A 208 -21.62 -8.92 6.98
C GLN A 208 -21.76 -10.16 7.88
N GLN A 209 -21.05 -11.23 7.53
CA GLN A 209 -21.06 -12.50 8.23
C GLN A 209 -19.68 -13.14 8.13
N CYS A 210 -19.12 -13.58 9.25
CA CYS A 210 -17.83 -14.28 9.24
C CYS A 210 -17.93 -15.66 8.57
N ALA A 211 -16.80 -16.13 8.07
CA ALA A 211 -16.63 -17.47 7.54
C ALA A 211 -17.07 -18.55 8.53
N ASP A 212 -17.60 -19.65 7.99
CA ASP A 212 -18.08 -20.76 8.79
C ASP A 212 -17.00 -21.33 9.71
N GLY A 213 -17.36 -21.57 10.97
CA GLY A 213 -16.44 -22.06 12.00
C GLY A 213 -15.63 -20.98 12.72
N TYR A 214 -15.72 -19.71 12.29
CA TYR A 214 -15.14 -18.60 13.06
C TYR A 214 -15.94 -18.32 14.34
N SER A 215 -15.25 -18.04 15.45
CA SER A 215 -15.85 -18.05 16.79
C SER A 215 -16.64 -16.79 17.14
N LEU A 216 -16.27 -15.64 16.58
CA LEU A 216 -16.95 -14.36 16.81
C LEU A 216 -17.93 -14.06 15.68
N SER A 217 -19.01 -13.34 16.02
CA SER A 217 -19.88 -12.74 15.00
C SER A 217 -19.20 -11.52 14.35
N TYR A 218 -19.56 -11.20 13.11
CA TYR A 218 -19.03 -10.05 12.36
C TYR A 218 -18.96 -8.76 13.20
N GLU A 219 -20.07 -8.37 13.84
CA GLU A 219 -20.14 -7.16 14.68
C GLU A 219 -19.20 -7.19 15.91
N LYS A 220 -18.91 -8.37 16.45
CA LYS A 220 -18.03 -8.52 17.62
C LYS A 220 -16.55 -8.54 17.25
N ASP A 221 -16.24 -8.83 16.00
CA ASP A 221 -14.88 -8.88 15.47
C ASP A 221 -14.42 -7.54 14.87
N LYS A 222 -15.29 -6.52 14.86
CA LYS A 222 -14.95 -5.18 14.36
C LYS A 222 -13.89 -4.50 15.23
N HIS A 223 -12.81 -4.06 14.57
CA HIS A 223 -11.75 -3.23 15.11
C HIS A 223 -11.91 -1.81 14.57
N PHE A 224 -11.79 -0.81 15.44
CA PHE A 224 -12.10 0.59 15.10
C PHE A 224 -10.88 1.49 15.24
N GLY A 225 -10.74 2.40 14.28
CA GLY A 225 -9.79 3.50 14.37
C GLY A 225 -10.29 4.58 15.33
N ARG A 226 -9.39 5.20 16.09
CA ARG A 226 -9.75 6.33 16.96
C ARG A 226 -9.77 7.66 16.20
N ARG A 227 -8.76 7.91 15.37
CA ARG A 227 -8.57 9.17 14.64
C ARG A 227 -7.80 8.91 13.36
N THR A 228 -8.23 9.50 12.26
CA THR A 228 -7.52 9.44 10.98
C THR A 228 -6.93 10.81 10.64
N TYR A 229 -5.79 10.82 9.96
CA TYR A 229 -5.12 12.04 9.49
C TYR A 229 -4.17 11.74 8.33
N GLY A 230 -3.82 12.77 7.57
CA GLY A 230 -2.67 12.74 6.68
C GLY A 230 -1.40 13.16 7.42
N VAL A 231 -0.24 12.74 6.92
CA VAL A 231 1.04 13.38 7.24
C VAL A 231 1.53 14.09 5.99
N PRO A 232 2.05 15.32 6.14
CA PRO A 232 2.60 16.07 5.02
C PRO A 232 3.64 15.26 4.25
N SER A 233 3.80 15.56 2.97
CA SER A 233 4.85 14.98 2.11
C SER A 233 6.25 15.52 2.44
N ASP A 234 6.57 15.62 3.73
CA ASP A 234 7.87 16.00 4.28
C ASP A 234 8.57 14.74 4.83
N PRO A 235 9.81 14.42 4.39
CA PRO A 235 10.49 13.20 4.80
C PRO A 235 10.65 13.07 6.32
N GLU A 236 11.03 14.14 7.02
CA GLU A 236 11.25 14.10 8.47
C GLU A 236 9.95 13.86 9.24
N GLN A 237 8.83 14.43 8.77
CA GLN A 237 7.50 14.16 9.32
C GLN A 237 7.07 12.71 9.10
N ILE A 238 7.35 12.13 7.93
CA ILE A 238 7.02 10.74 7.61
C ILE A 238 7.89 9.77 8.42
N MET A 239 9.20 10.01 8.49
CA MET A 239 10.13 9.22 9.32
C MET A 239 9.75 9.31 10.80
N THR A 240 9.43 10.50 11.30
CA THR A 240 9.00 10.71 12.70
C THR A 240 7.74 9.92 13.02
N GLU A 241 6.77 9.90 12.12
CA GLU A 241 5.61 9.05 12.31
C GLU A 241 5.98 7.57 12.32
N LEU A 242 6.71 7.10 11.31
CA LEU A 242 7.09 5.68 11.19
C LEU A 242 7.79 5.22 12.47
N TYR A 243 8.72 6.03 12.95
CA TYR A 243 9.47 5.80 14.18
C TYR A 243 8.58 5.71 15.42
N LYS A 244 7.60 6.61 15.56
CA LYS A 244 6.73 6.70 16.75
C LYS A 244 5.59 5.70 16.74
N ASN A 245 4.98 5.48 15.57
CA ASN A 245 3.64 4.92 15.46
C ASN A 245 3.56 3.71 14.53
N GLY A 246 4.63 3.36 13.82
CA GLY A 246 4.70 2.21 12.93
C GLY A 246 4.34 2.49 11.47
N PRO A 247 4.22 1.43 10.65
CA PRO A 247 3.98 1.51 9.21
C PRO A 247 2.79 2.37 8.80
N VAL A 248 2.81 2.87 7.57
CA VAL A 248 1.86 3.86 7.05
C VAL A 248 1.45 3.50 5.63
N GLU A 249 0.26 3.91 5.22
CA GLU A 249 -0.15 3.81 3.82
C GLU A 249 0.32 5.04 3.04
N ALA A 250 0.88 4.82 1.87
CA ALA A 250 1.24 5.88 0.93
C ALA A 250 0.79 5.50 -0.49
N SER A 251 0.74 6.49 -1.39
CA SER A 251 0.43 6.23 -2.78
C SER A 251 1.43 6.93 -3.70
N PHE A 252 1.69 6.31 -4.84
CA PHE A 252 2.59 6.84 -5.86
C PHE A 252 2.07 6.52 -7.27
N THR A 253 2.65 7.20 -8.26
CA THR A 253 2.37 6.93 -9.67
C THR A 253 3.25 5.80 -10.14
N VAL A 254 2.63 4.75 -10.70
CA VAL A 254 3.34 3.63 -11.32
C VAL A 254 3.52 3.92 -12.80
N TYR A 255 4.73 3.69 -13.27
CA TYR A 255 5.13 3.75 -14.68
C TYR A 255 5.48 2.36 -15.19
N ASP A 256 5.51 2.17 -16.51
CA ASP A 256 5.83 0.88 -17.13
C ASP A 256 7.15 0.28 -16.60
N ASP A 257 8.16 1.12 -16.34
CA ASP A 257 9.47 0.66 -15.87
C ASP A 257 9.45 0.07 -14.47
N PHE A 258 8.55 0.53 -13.60
CA PHE A 258 8.42 0.01 -12.23
C PHE A 258 8.06 -1.48 -12.23
N LEU A 259 7.29 -1.93 -13.21
CA LEU A 259 6.96 -3.36 -13.34
C LEU A 259 8.19 -4.24 -13.52
N LEU A 260 9.29 -3.67 -14.01
CA LEU A 260 10.55 -4.36 -14.25
C LEU A 260 11.49 -4.30 -13.04
N TYR A 261 11.11 -3.68 -11.93
CA TYR A 261 11.96 -3.54 -10.75
C TYR A 261 12.42 -4.90 -10.21
N LYS A 262 13.75 -5.12 -10.12
CA LYS A 262 14.33 -6.30 -9.46
C LYS A 262 14.88 -5.93 -8.08
N SER A 263 15.84 -5.01 -8.04
CA SER A 263 16.59 -4.69 -6.81
C SER A 263 17.26 -3.32 -6.91
N GLY A 264 17.79 -2.82 -5.79
CA GLY A 264 18.36 -1.48 -5.67
C GLY A 264 17.30 -0.42 -5.39
N VAL A 265 17.61 0.85 -5.56
CA VAL A 265 16.67 1.95 -5.27
C VAL A 265 15.97 2.40 -6.56
N TYR A 266 14.67 2.12 -6.69
CA TYR A 266 13.87 2.50 -7.85
C TYR A 266 13.81 4.02 -8.03
N GLN A 267 14.08 4.44 -9.26
CA GLN A 267 13.89 5.79 -9.78
C GLN A 267 13.30 5.68 -11.19
N HIS A 268 12.21 6.37 -11.46
CA HIS A 268 11.62 6.36 -12.79
C HIS A 268 12.61 6.90 -13.85
N VAL A 269 12.74 6.16 -14.95
CA VAL A 269 13.64 6.43 -16.07
C VAL A 269 12.86 6.59 -17.38
N THR A 270 11.87 5.74 -17.61
CA THR A 270 11.15 5.65 -18.90
C THR A 270 9.81 4.94 -18.76
N GLY A 271 8.99 4.98 -19.82
CA GLY A 271 7.70 4.32 -19.86
C GLY A 271 6.52 5.23 -19.53
N ASP A 272 5.34 4.80 -19.95
CA ASP A 272 4.11 5.55 -19.80
C ASP A 272 3.54 5.38 -18.37
N VAL A 273 2.65 6.30 -18.00
CA VAL A 273 1.91 6.22 -16.73
C VAL A 273 0.87 5.10 -16.79
N LEU A 274 0.93 4.19 -15.83
CA LEU A 274 -0.03 3.09 -15.69
C LEU A 274 -1.19 3.44 -14.77
N GLY A 275 -0.92 4.17 -13.69
CA GLY A 275 -1.94 4.59 -12.73
C GLY A 275 -1.38 4.93 -11.37
N GLY A 276 -2.28 5.13 -10.41
CA GLY A 276 -1.91 5.27 -9.00
C GLY A 276 -1.90 3.94 -8.30
N HIS A 277 -0.93 3.73 -7.41
CA HIS A 277 -0.83 2.52 -6.60
C HIS A 277 -0.59 2.86 -5.13
N ALA A 278 -1.24 2.14 -4.23
CA ALA A 278 -1.07 2.29 -2.79
C ALA A 278 -0.19 1.17 -2.25
N ILE A 279 0.65 1.53 -1.28
CA ILE A 279 1.64 0.67 -0.66
C ILE A 279 1.72 0.93 0.84
N LYS A 280 2.31 -0.01 1.57
CA LYS A 280 2.69 0.17 2.96
C LYS A 280 4.17 0.57 3.06
N ILE A 281 4.47 1.74 3.61
CA ILE A 281 5.83 2.14 3.98
C ILE A 281 6.10 1.68 5.41
N LEU A 282 7.23 1.02 5.62
CA LEU A 282 7.61 0.45 6.92
C LEU A 282 9.03 0.83 7.37
N GLY A 283 9.73 1.68 6.62
CA GLY A 283 11.07 2.11 6.99
C GLY A 283 11.75 3.02 5.98
N TRP A 284 13.01 3.31 6.25
CA TRP A 284 13.88 4.11 5.38
C TRP A 284 15.35 3.71 5.58
N GLY A 285 16.20 4.15 4.66
CA GLY A 285 17.64 4.02 4.79
C GLY A 285 18.38 4.79 3.70
N ASP A 286 19.65 4.48 3.54
CA ASP A 286 20.52 5.00 2.50
C ASP A 286 21.28 3.82 1.86
N ASP A 287 21.32 3.79 0.53
CA ASP A 287 22.12 2.86 -0.24
C ASP A 287 23.15 3.65 -1.08
N ASN A 288 24.40 3.63 -0.63
CA ASN A 288 25.53 4.30 -1.29
C ASN A 288 25.27 5.80 -1.60
N GLY A 289 24.69 6.53 -0.65
CA GLY A 289 24.34 7.95 -0.78
C GLY A 289 22.98 8.20 -1.44
N THR A 290 22.22 7.14 -1.74
CA THR A 290 20.87 7.21 -2.27
C THR A 290 19.84 6.92 -1.16
N PRO A 291 19.18 7.94 -0.59
CA PRO A 291 18.17 7.74 0.44
C PRO A 291 16.93 7.04 -0.11
N TYR A 292 16.31 6.14 0.65
CA TYR A 292 15.17 5.37 0.18
C TYR A 292 14.08 5.16 1.23
N TRP A 293 12.87 4.85 0.74
CA TRP A 293 11.81 4.27 1.56
C TRP A 293 11.76 2.76 1.40
N LEU A 294 11.58 2.07 2.53
CA LEU A 294 11.31 0.64 2.60
C LEU A 294 9.79 0.42 2.47
N ALA A 295 9.36 -0.21 1.37
CA ALA A 295 7.96 -0.43 1.08
C ALA A 295 7.60 -1.91 0.90
N ALA A 296 6.40 -2.26 1.36
CA ALA A 296 5.70 -3.49 1.06
C ALA A 296 4.64 -3.22 -0.02
N ASN A 297 4.64 -4.07 -1.04
CA ASN A 297 3.71 -4.08 -2.16
C ASN A 297 2.67 -5.18 -1.94
N SER A 298 1.64 -5.16 -2.77
CA SER A 298 0.49 -6.08 -2.71
C SER A 298 0.43 -7.01 -3.93
N TRP A 299 1.57 -7.32 -4.54
CA TRP A 299 1.69 -8.19 -5.74
C TRP A 299 2.43 -9.50 -5.44
N ASN A 300 2.25 -10.02 -4.23
CA ASN A 300 2.86 -11.27 -3.77
C ASN A 300 4.38 -11.21 -3.57
N THR A 301 4.98 -12.30 -3.07
CA THR A 301 6.40 -12.37 -2.65
C THR A 301 7.38 -12.65 -3.79
N ASP A 302 6.87 -13.06 -4.95
CA ASP A 302 7.64 -13.36 -6.16
C ASP A 302 7.88 -12.11 -7.04
N TRP A 303 7.34 -10.95 -6.64
CA TRP A 303 7.64 -9.67 -7.28
C TRP A 303 8.83 -8.97 -6.57
N GLY A 304 9.82 -8.51 -7.34
CA GLY A 304 10.88 -7.64 -6.84
C GLY A 304 12.09 -8.37 -6.27
N ASP A 305 12.56 -7.97 -5.09
CA ASP A 305 13.90 -8.29 -4.59
C ASP A 305 13.99 -9.69 -3.95
N GLU A 306 14.03 -10.72 -4.81
CA GLU A 306 14.27 -12.12 -4.41
C GLU A 306 15.69 -12.38 -3.85
N GLY A 307 16.55 -11.36 -3.75
CA GLY A 307 18.01 -11.50 -3.58
C GLY A 307 18.60 -11.20 -2.21
N MET A 308 17.82 -10.75 -1.23
CA MET A 308 18.32 -10.45 0.13
C MET A 308 17.81 -11.47 1.17
N ASP A 309 18.51 -11.57 2.32
CA ASP A 309 18.26 -12.51 3.44
C ASP A 309 16.78 -12.82 3.71
N GLU A 310 16.44 -13.95 4.33
CA GLU A 310 15.04 -14.33 4.64
C GLU A 310 14.21 -13.25 5.34
N SER A 311 14.86 -12.35 6.10
CA SER A 311 14.22 -11.18 6.73
C SER A 311 13.91 -10.03 5.76
N VAL A 312 14.47 -10.04 4.55
CA VAL A 312 14.46 -9.02 3.50
C VAL A 312 13.71 -9.49 2.24
N ARG A 313 13.45 -10.80 2.08
CA ARG A 313 12.56 -11.43 1.06
C ARG A 313 11.12 -10.87 0.98
N HIS A 314 10.81 -9.86 1.77
CA HIS A 314 9.49 -9.25 1.98
C HIS A 314 9.50 -7.75 1.66
N ILE A 315 10.49 -7.26 0.91
CA ILE A 315 10.55 -5.88 0.39
C ILE A 315 10.07 -5.93 -1.05
N ALA A 316 8.94 -5.30 -1.32
CA ALA A 316 8.44 -5.19 -2.67
C ALA A 316 8.54 -3.74 -3.16
N GLY A 317 9.68 -3.12 -2.88
CA GLY A 317 10.12 -1.87 -3.46
C GLY A 317 10.98 -1.05 -2.51
N VAL A 318 12.13 -0.60 -3.00
CA VAL A 318 12.93 0.45 -2.38
C VAL A 318 12.73 1.68 -3.27
N ILE A 319 11.92 2.65 -2.85
CA ILE A 319 11.48 3.75 -3.73
C ILE A 319 12.22 5.04 -3.34
N TYR A 320 12.86 5.68 -4.33
CA TYR A 320 13.38 7.04 -4.23
C TYR A 320 12.40 8.05 -4.82
N GLY A 321 12.33 9.23 -4.19
CA GLY A 321 11.62 10.39 -4.71
C GLY A 321 10.46 10.84 -3.81
N PRO A 322 9.92 12.06 -4.07
CA PRO A 322 8.78 12.55 -3.32
C PRO A 322 7.61 11.60 -3.53
N LEU A 323 7.09 11.02 -2.44
CA LEU A 323 5.83 10.29 -2.44
C LEU A 323 4.77 11.25 -3.01
N SER A 324 4.41 11.02 -4.27
CA SER A 324 3.72 12.01 -5.09
C SER A 324 2.42 12.46 -4.45
N HIS A 325 1.79 11.61 -3.63
CA HIS A 325 0.63 12.01 -2.84
C HIS A 325 0.62 11.36 -1.45
N LYS A 326 0.78 12.24 -0.44
CA LYS A 326 0.33 12.18 0.97
C LYS A 326 0.22 10.81 1.63
N VAL A 327 0.95 10.68 2.73
CA VAL A 327 0.92 9.49 3.58
C VAL A 327 -0.31 9.54 4.51
N LEU A 328 -1.13 8.49 4.54
CA LEU A 328 -2.41 8.43 5.26
C LEU A 328 -2.34 7.51 6.47
N LYS A 329 -2.89 7.97 7.61
CA LYS A 329 -2.48 7.50 8.93
C LYS A 329 -3.54 7.60 10.03
N MET A 330 -3.22 7.00 11.18
CA MET A 330 -3.97 7.10 12.44
C MET A 330 -3.06 7.25 13.68
N SER A 331 -3.54 7.98 14.68
CA SER A 331 -3.14 7.88 16.09
C SER A 331 -4.29 7.27 16.89
N GLY A 332 -4.06 6.17 17.61
CA GLY A 332 -5.05 5.69 18.56
C GLY A 332 -4.64 4.47 19.36
N ASN A 333 -4.23 4.69 20.61
CA ASN A 333 -4.26 3.68 21.69
C ASN A 333 -5.33 2.64 21.41
N ALA A 334 -4.92 1.38 21.24
CA ALA A 334 -5.77 0.23 21.11
C ALA A 334 -6.48 -0.03 22.46
N GLY A 335 -7.37 0.88 22.84
CA GLY A 335 -8.38 0.63 23.85
C GLY A 335 -9.52 -0.04 23.13
N LEU A 336 -9.72 -1.34 23.40
CA LEU A 336 -10.99 -2.01 23.13
C LEU A 336 -12.12 -1.03 23.46
N LYS A 337 -12.84 -0.55 22.46
CA LYS A 337 -14.25 -0.27 22.68
C LYS A 337 -14.88 -1.65 22.89
N LEU A 338 -14.73 -2.19 24.11
CA LEU A 338 -15.68 -3.14 24.64
C LEU A 338 -17.04 -2.50 24.35
N CYS A 339 -17.80 -3.07 23.41
CA CYS A 339 -19.20 -2.77 23.22
C CYS A 339 -19.80 -2.63 24.60
N ARG A 340 -20.14 -1.42 25.05
CA ARG A 340 -20.91 -1.23 26.28
C ARG A 340 -22.28 -1.82 25.99
N PRO A 341 -22.64 -3.01 26.50
CA PRO A 341 -24.03 -3.42 26.46
C PRO A 341 -24.67 -2.71 27.65
N LEU A 342 -25.65 -1.86 27.41
CA LEU A 342 -26.74 -1.63 28.37
C LEU A 342 -26.34 -1.30 29.84
N LEU A 343 -25.34 -0.44 30.07
CA LEU A 343 -25.07 0.13 31.41
C LEU A 343 -25.89 1.39 31.73
N SER A 344 -26.89 1.73 30.90
CA SER A 344 -27.83 2.83 31.18
C SER A 344 -28.96 2.40 32.13
N SER A 345 -29.29 1.11 32.19
CA SER A 345 -30.37 0.58 33.03
C SER A 345 -29.93 0.17 34.44
N TYR A 346 -28.64 -0.09 34.67
CA TYR A 346 -28.14 -0.48 36.01
C TYR A 346 -27.86 0.74 36.92
N PHE A 347 -27.44 1.88 36.35
CA PHE A 347 -27.22 3.11 37.13
C PHE A 347 -28.49 3.83 37.55
N ARG A 348 -29.64 3.61 36.88
CA ARG A 348 -30.94 4.12 37.36
C ARG A 348 -31.52 3.34 38.54
N PHE A 349 -31.07 2.10 38.77
CA PHE A 349 -31.55 1.30 39.91
C PHE A 349 -30.85 1.68 41.21
N LEU A 350 -29.56 2.06 41.15
CA LEU A 350 -28.77 2.43 42.34
C LEU A 350 -28.93 3.89 42.78
N GLN A 351 -29.44 4.79 41.93
CA GLN A 351 -29.78 6.17 42.33
C GLN A 351 -31.16 6.31 42.99
N ASN A 352 -32.05 5.31 42.87
CA ASN A 352 -33.39 5.32 43.47
C ASN A 352 -33.49 4.56 44.82
N GLN A 353 -32.37 4.03 45.33
CA GLN A 353 -32.28 3.39 46.65
C GLN A 353 -31.51 4.24 47.68
N ALA A 354 -31.03 5.43 47.30
CA ALA A 354 -30.37 6.38 48.20
C ALA A 354 -31.27 7.56 48.64
N TRP A 355 -32.55 7.51 48.32
CA TRP A 355 -33.58 8.44 48.81
C TRP A 355 -34.85 7.65 49.16
N LYS A 356 -34.80 6.88 50.26
CA LYS A 356 -35.94 6.51 51.11
C LYS A 356 -35.45 6.23 52.52
#